data_AF-A0A5D0RQ68-F1
#
_entry.id   AF-A0A5D0RQ68-F1
#
_cell.length_a   1.000
_cell.length_b   1.000
_cell.length_c   1.000
_cell.angle_alpha   90.00
_cell.angle_beta   90.00
_cell.angle_gamma   90.00
#
_symmetry.space_group_name_H-M   'P 1'
#
loop_
_entity.id
_entity.type
_entity.pdbx_description
1 polymer ?
#
loop_
_entity_poly.entity_id
_entity_poly.type
_entity_poly.pdbx_seq_one_letter_code
_entity_poly.pdbx_strand_id
1 'polypeptide(L)' 'MRAKLEDDPGDPRLLINEPGIGYRLVDVPAAE' A
#
# COMPACT_ATOMS: atom_id res chain seq x y z
N MET A 1 9.87 4.78 0.18
CA MET A 1 9.32 3.42 -0.08
C MET A 1 8.01 3.52 -0.85
N ARG A 2 6.95 4.12 -0.28
CA ARG A 2 5.66 4.35 -0.98
C ARG A 2 5.79 5.03 -2.35
N ALA A 3 6.59 6.09 -2.46
CA ALA A 3 6.86 6.78 -3.74
C ALA A 3 7.50 5.91 -4.85
N LYS A 4 7.86 4.65 -4.56
CA LYS A 4 8.35 3.69 -5.55
C LYS A 4 7.36 2.58 -5.87
N LEU A 5 6.29 2.46 -5.09
CA LEU A 5 5.35 1.33 -5.12
C LEU A 5 3.93 1.80 -5.43
N GLU A 6 3.53 2.95 -4.90
CA GLU A 6 2.20 3.54 -5.05
C GLU A 6 2.21 4.60 -6.16
N ASP A 7 1.09 4.72 -6.88
CA ASP A 7 0.86 5.81 -7.82
C ASP A 7 0.69 7.16 -7.10
N ASP A 8 -0.08 7.18 -6.01
CA ASP A 8 -0.19 8.31 -5.09
C ASP A 8 0.28 7.93 -3.67
N PRO A 9 1.46 8.40 -3.23
CA PRO A 9 1.98 8.09 -1.90
C PRO A 9 1.17 8.70 -0.75
N GLY A 10 0.35 9.73 -1.02
CA GLY A 10 -0.54 10.37 -0.06
C GLY A 10 -1.82 9.58 0.20
N ASP A 11 -2.22 8.74 -0.75
CA ASP A 11 -3.35 7.81 -0.67
C ASP A 11 -2.89 6.36 -0.90
N PRO A 12 -2.19 5.75 0.08
CA PRO A 12 -1.55 4.44 -0.10
C PRO A 12 -2.58 3.32 -0.19
N ARG A 13 -2.51 2.53 -1.26
CA ARG A 13 -3.43 1.40 -1.50
C ARG A 13 -2.76 0.04 -1.38
N LEU A 14 -1.43 -0.02 -1.55
CA LEU A 14 -0.65 -1.25 -1.49
C LEU A 14 0.00 -1.47 -0.11
N LEU A 15 0.56 -0.42 0.49
CA LEU A 15 1.29 -0.48 1.77
C LEU A 15 0.51 0.23 2.88
N ILE A 16 -0.40 -0.51 3.51
CA ILE A 16 -1.30 0.00 4.54
C ILE A 16 -0.59 0.02 5.89
N ASN A 17 -0.69 1.15 6.58
CA ASN A 17 -0.22 1.26 7.97
C ASN A 17 -1.28 0.67 8.90
N GLU A 18 -0.88 -0.26 9.75
CA GLU A 18 -1.68 -0.80 10.84
C GLU A 18 -1.16 -0.25 12.18
N PRO A 19 -1.84 0.76 12.76
CA PRO A 19 -1.36 1.42 13.96
C PRO A 19 -1.13 0.44 15.12
N GLY A 20 0.05 0.51 15.73
CA GLY A 20 0.44 -0.37 16.84
C GLY A 20 0.88 -1.77 16.43
N ILE A 21 0.86 -2.09 15.13
CA ILE A 21 1.24 -3.41 14.60
C ILE A 21 2.40 -3.29 13.61
N GLY A 22 2.27 -2.41 12.60
CA GLY A 22 3.27 -2.25 11.54
C GLY A 22 2.63 -1.94 10.19
N TYR A 23 3.10 -2.59 9.12
CA TYR A 23 2.56 -2.41 7.78
C TYR A 23 2.08 -3.74 7.19
N ARG A 24 1.01 -3.66 6.40
CA ARG A 24 0.47 -4.78 5.63
C ARG A 24 0.57 -4.46 4.14
N LEU A 25 1.04 -5.44 3.35
CA LEU A 25 0.96 -5.41 1.90
C LEU A 25 -0.39 -5.97 1.45
N VAL A 26 -1.07 -5.25 0.58
CA VAL A 26 -2.37 -5.65 0.02
C VAL A 26 -2.15 -6.10 -1.42
N ASP A 27 -2.61 -7.30 -1.73
CA ASP A 27 -2.57 -7.83 -3.09
C ASP A 27 -3.79 -7.28 -3.85
N VAL A 28 -3.53 -6.52 -4.91
CA VAL A 28 -4.61 -6.03 -5.79
C VAL A 28 -4.76 -7.09 -6.88
N PRO A 29 -5.93 -7.73 -7.02
CA PRO A 29 -6.14 -8.67 -8.10
C PRO A 29 -5.89 -7.94 -9.41
N ALA A 30 -5.02 -8.51 -10.26
CA ALA A 30 -4.72 -7.93 -11.56
C ALA A 30 -6.05 -7.74 -12.31
N ALA A 31 -6.38 -6.49 -12.63
CA ALA A 31 -7.57 -6.20 -13.42
C ALA A 31 -7.46 -6.94 -14.76
N GLU A 32 -8.41 -7.86 -15.01
CA GLU A 32 -8.59 -8.57 -16.28
C GLU A 32 -8.91 -7.62 -17.45
#